data_AF-A0AAE9I0S1-F1
#
_entry.id   AF-A0AAE9I0S1-F1
#
_cell.length_a   1.000
_cell.length_b   1.000
_cell.length_c   1.000
_cell.angle_alpha   90.00
_cell.angle_beta   90.00
_cell.angle_gamma   90.00
#
_symmetry.space_group_name_H-M   'P 1'
#
loop_
_entity.id
_entity.type
_entity.pdbx_description
1 polymer ?
#
loop_
_entity_poly.entity_id
_entity_poly.type
_entity_poly.pdbx_seq_one_letter_code
_entity_poly.pdbx_strand_id
1 'polypeptide(L)'
;MRALLLIGILLISCVVHAAAEWVYEYRPAKAEYVVYSGELGDTYAPTAKDAKITIVLSGSAARDMFNALGTDRADACKDEESTRVRYRDNIVCQRNKSKRHVCHIGFDLKTGKSIGGIIC
;
A
#
# COMPACT_ATOMS: atom_id res chain seq x y z
N MET A 1 23.03 49.89 20.13
CA MET A 1 23.28 48.61 20.84
C MET A 1 22.02 47.75 21.06
N ARG A 2 20.81 48.32 21.27
CA ARG A 2 19.56 47.53 21.40
C ARG A 2 19.09 46.82 20.11
N ALA A 3 19.38 47.38 18.93
CA ALA A 3 18.99 46.77 17.64
C ALA A 3 19.81 45.51 17.27
N LEU A 4 21.06 45.41 17.75
CA LEU A 4 21.91 44.23 17.52
C LEU A 4 21.49 43.02 18.37
N LEU A 5 20.86 43.26 19.53
CA LEU A 5 20.33 42.19 20.39
C LEU A 5 19.06 41.53 19.82
N LEU A 6 18.29 42.25 18.99
CA LEU A 6 17.07 41.71 18.38
C LEU A 6 17.34 40.84 17.14
N ILE A 7 18.45 41.07 16.44
CA ILE A 7 18.84 40.27 15.27
C ILE A 7 19.42 38.90 15.70
N GLY A 8 20.07 38.84 16.87
CA GLY A 8 20.61 37.58 17.42
C GLY A 8 19.55 36.57 17.86
N ILE A 9 18.37 37.05 18.30
CA ILE A 9 17.27 36.18 18.74
C ILE A 9 16.53 35.55 17.54
N LEU A 10 16.52 36.21 16.37
CA LEU A 10 15.84 35.70 15.18
C LEU A 10 16.59 34.53 14.50
N LEU A 11 17.91 34.42 14.69
CA LEU A 11 18.74 33.37 14.10
C LEU A 11 18.71 32.04 14.88
N ILE A 12 18.15 32.01 16.10
CA ILE A 12 18.08 30.80 16.93
C ILE A 12 16.84 29.94 16.61
N SER A 13 15.91 30.45 15.80
CA SER A 13 14.80 29.65 15.26
C SER A 13 15.24 28.76 14.09
N CYS A 14 16.46 28.21 14.12
CA CYS A 14 16.80 27.03 13.34
C CYS A 14 15.89 25.92 13.83
N VAL A 15 14.76 25.79 13.13
CA VAL A 15 13.77 24.74 13.32
C VAL A 15 14.54 23.43 13.29
N VAL A 16 14.75 22.86 14.47
CA VAL A 16 15.16 21.47 14.63
C VAL A 16 14.02 20.69 14.00
N HIS A 17 14.18 20.35 12.73
CA HIS A 17 13.36 19.32 12.10
C HIS A 17 13.83 18.03 12.77
N ALA A 18 13.25 17.74 13.94
CA ALA A 18 13.34 16.43 14.54
C ALA A 18 12.65 15.50 13.54
N ALA A 19 13.41 15.00 12.57
CA ALA A 19 13.02 13.87 11.78
C ALA A 19 12.69 12.80 12.81
N ALA A 20 11.40 12.52 12.98
CA ALA A 20 10.95 11.50 13.90
C ALA A 20 11.78 10.25 13.61
N GLU A 21 12.54 9.79 14.61
CA GLU A 21 13.37 8.61 14.46
C GLU A 21 12.47 7.47 13.98
N TRP A 22 12.88 6.76 12.93
CA TRP A 22 12.09 5.65 12.44
C TRP A 22 12.01 4.58 13.53
N VAL A 23 10.82 4.32 14.04
CA VAL A 23 10.57 3.29 15.06
C VAL A 23 10.01 2.05 14.36
N TYR A 24 10.67 0.91 14.56
CA TYR A 24 10.14 -0.39 14.13
C TYR A 24 8.99 -0.81 15.04
N GLU A 25 7.76 -0.61 14.58
CA GLU A 25 6.55 -0.96 15.32
C GLU A 25 5.52 -1.65 14.42
N TYR A 26 4.75 -2.58 14.98
CA TYR A 26 3.59 -3.14 14.31
C TYR A 26 2.40 -2.21 14.50
N ARG A 27 1.74 -1.85 13.40
CA ARG A 27 0.53 -1.02 13.42
C ARG A 27 -0.70 -1.89 13.11
N PRO A 28 -1.84 -1.64 13.77
CA PRO A 28 -3.10 -2.27 13.39
C PRO A 28 -3.44 -1.97 11.93
N ALA A 29 -3.97 -2.97 11.23
CA ALA A 29 -4.41 -2.85 9.84
C ALA A 29 -5.78 -3.49 9.66
N LYS A 30 -6.58 -2.92 8.75
CA LYS A 30 -7.82 -3.55 8.30
C LYS A 30 -7.47 -4.48 7.13
N ALA A 31 -7.67 -5.78 7.35
CA ALA A 31 -7.38 -6.82 6.38
C ALA A 31 -8.57 -7.78 6.25
N GLU A 32 -8.85 -8.19 5.02
CA GLU A 32 -9.76 -9.27 4.68
C GLU A 32 -8.96 -10.32 3.91
N TYR A 33 -9.31 -11.59 3.97
CA TYR A 33 -8.60 -12.63 3.24
C TYR A 33 -9.51 -13.75 2.78
N VAL A 34 -9.06 -14.46 1.75
CA VAL A 34 -9.70 -15.68 1.25
C VAL A 34 -8.63 -16.71 0.88
N VAL A 35 -8.90 -17.99 1.18
CA VAL A 35 -8.07 -19.12 0.76
C VAL A 35 -8.82 -19.89 -0.33
N TYR A 36 -8.18 -20.13 -1.47
CA TYR A 36 -8.81 -20.65 -2.67
C TYR A 36 -7.87 -21.54 -3.50
N SER A 37 -8.45 -22.30 -4.43
CA SER A 37 -7.76 -22.93 -5.56
C SER A 37 -8.10 -22.21 -6.87
N GLY A 38 -7.37 -22.50 -7.94
CA GLY A 38 -7.56 -21.84 -9.24
C GLY A 38 -6.88 -20.47 -9.31
N GLU A 39 -7.49 -19.53 -10.03
CA GLU A 39 -6.95 -18.20 -10.33
C GLU A 39 -7.84 -17.10 -9.75
N LEU A 40 -7.32 -15.88 -9.59
CA LEU A 40 -8.03 -14.77 -8.93
C LEU A 40 -9.43 -14.47 -9.52
N GLY A 41 -9.62 -14.65 -10.83
CA GLY A 41 -10.91 -14.46 -11.52
C GLY A 41 -11.78 -15.73 -11.62
N ASP A 42 -11.26 -16.89 -11.23
CA ASP A 42 -11.93 -18.19 -11.34
C ASP A 42 -11.51 -19.08 -10.16
N THR A 43 -12.18 -18.85 -9.03
CA THR A 43 -11.80 -19.43 -7.74
C THR A 43 -12.62 -20.66 -7.40
N TYR A 44 -11.96 -21.65 -6.80
CA TYR A 44 -12.54 -22.90 -6.33
C TYR A 44 -12.23 -23.15 -4.85
N ALA A 45 -12.91 -24.13 -4.25
CA ALA A 45 -12.59 -24.59 -2.90
C ALA A 45 -11.13 -25.07 -2.82
N PRO A 46 -10.37 -24.67 -1.78
CA PRO A 46 -8.96 -25.04 -1.65
C PRO A 46 -8.76 -26.55 -1.51
N THR A 47 -7.65 -27.06 -2.05
CA THR A 47 -7.31 -28.48 -2.02
C THR A 47 -5.95 -28.74 -1.36
N ALA A 48 -5.63 -30.02 -1.13
CA ALA A 48 -4.32 -30.41 -0.61
C ALA A 48 -3.16 -30.01 -1.56
N LYS A 49 -3.40 -30.05 -2.87
CA LYS A 49 -2.38 -29.81 -3.92
C LYS A 49 -2.37 -28.37 -4.43
N ASP A 50 -3.46 -27.63 -4.25
CA ASP A 50 -3.59 -26.24 -4.67
C ASP A 50 -4.28 -25.44 -3.56
N ALA A 51 -3.55 -24.51 -2.96
CA ALA A 51 -4.15 -23.53 -2.07
C ALA A 51 -3.36 -22.23 -2.18
N LYS A 52 -4.08 -21.13 -2.37
CA LYS A 52 -3.57 -19.78 -2.48
C LYS A 52 -4.31 -18.92 -1.47
N ILE A 53 -3.66 -17.90 -0.94
CA ILE A 53 -4.29 -16.87 -0.13
C ILE A 53 -4.21 -15.55 -0.87
N THR A 54 -5.30 -14.79 -0.84
CA THR A 54 -5.27 -13.36 -1.17
C THR A 54 -5.66 -12.59 0.07
N ILE A 55 -4.85 -11.60 0.42
CA ILE A 55 -5.09 -10.67 1.51
C ILE A 55 -5.37 -9.31 0.89
N VAL A 56 -6.48 -8.71 1.30
CA VAL A 56 -6.94 -7.40 0.88
C VAL A 56 -6.77 -6.44 2.05
N LEU A 57 -5.84 -5.50 1.91
CA LEU A 57 -5.61 -4.42 2.86
C LEU A 57 -6.43 -3.20 2.49
N SER A 58 -6.96 -2.52 3.49
CA SER A 58 -7.66 -1.24 3.31
C SER A 58 -7.29 -0.23 4.40
N GLY A 59 -7.70 1.01 4.22
CA GLY A 59 -7.44 2.08 5.19
C GLY A 59 -6.00 2.61 5.13
N SER A 60 -5.43 2.94 6.30
CA SER A 60 -4.10 3.55 6.40
C SER A 60 -2.99 2.67 5.82
N ALA A 61 -2.99 1.37 6.13
CA ALA A 61 -1.99 0.43 5.61
C ALA A 61 -1.96 0.42 4.07
N ALA A 62 -3.14 0.34 3.43
CA ALA A 62 -3.24 0.35 1.96
C ALA A 62 -2.81 1.70 1.36
N ARG A 63 -3.15 2.82 2.01
CA ARG A 63 -2.69 4.15 1.58
C ARG A 63 -1.17 4.26 1.64
N ASP A 64 -0.57 3.84 2.74
CA ASP A 64 0.87 3.94 2.95
C ASP A 64 1.63 3.08 1.92
N MET A 65 1.13 1.87 1.64
CA MET A 65 1.64 1.02 0.55
C MET A 65 1.46 1.66 -0.83
N PHE A 66 0.27 2.15 -1.18
CA PHE A 66 0.00 2.81 -2.47
C PHE A 66 0.94 3.99 -2.72
N ASN A 67 1.23 4.77 -1.68
CA ASN A 67 2.16 5.89 -1.77
C ASN A 67 3.61 5.42 -1.99
N ALA A 68 4.03 4.33 -1.34
CA ALA A 68 5.37 3.76 -1.46
C ALA A 68 5.65 3.11 -2.83
N LEU A 69 4.63 2.62 -3.55
CA LEU A 69 4.80 1.94 -4.85
C LEU A 69 5.28 2.87 -6.00
N GLY A 70 5.10 4.19 -5.84
CA GLY A 70 5.57 5.18 -6.81
C GLY A 70 4.50 5.62 -7.81
N THR A 71 4.79 5.57 -9.10
CA THR A 71 3.95 6.17 -10.16
C THR A 71 2.77 5.28 -10.55
N ASP A 72 1.67 5.90 -10.98
CA ASP A 72 0.51 5.20 -11.52
C ASP A 72 0.83 4.46 -12.82
N ARG A 73 0.05 3.42 -13.08
CA ARG A 73 0.14 2.59 -14.28
C ARG A 73 -1.09 2.84 -15.14
N ALA A 74 -0.90 3.60 -16.22
CA ALA A 74 -1.97 4.05 -17.11
C ALA A 74 -2.58 2.91 -17.97
N ASP A 75 -1.96 1.73 -17.95
CA ASP A 75 -2.37 0.54 -18.68
C ASP A 75 -3.37 -0.35 -17.92
N ALA A 76 -3.53 -0.15 -16.61
CA ALA A 76 -4.33 -1.03 -15.75
C ALA A 76 -5.75 -0.49 -15.48
N CYS A 77 -6.75 -1.38 -15.52
CA CYS A 77 -8.18 -1.11 -15.25
C CYS A 77 -8.72 0.15 -15.95
N LYS A 78 -8.55 0.22 -17.27
CA LYS A 78 -8.88 1.41 -18.09
C LYS A 78 -10.36 1.81 -18.08
N ASP A 79 -11.25 0.90 -17.72
CA ASP A 79 -12.70 1.14 -17.73
C ASP A 79 -13.18 1.98 -16.54
N GLU A 80 -12.34 2.21 -15.53
CA GLU A 80 -12.63 3.09 -14.41
C GLU A 80 -11.78 4.38 -14.48
N GLU A 81 -12.26 5.37 -15.24
CA GLU A 81 -11.59 6.66 -15.62
C GLU A 81 -10.96 7.49 -14.47
N SER A 82 -11.12 7.06 -13.23
CA SER A 82 -10.65 7.73 -12.01
C SER A 82 -9.89 6.83 -11.04
N THR A 83 -9.89 5.53 -11.31
CA THR A 83 -9.24 4.56 -10.45
C THR A 83 -7.76 4.59 -10.78
N ARG A 84 -6.96 5.03 -9.82
CA ARG A 84 -5.51 5.04 -9.96
C ARG A 84 -5.01 3.68 -9.52
N VAL A 85 -4.26 3.02 -10.39
CA VAL A 85 -3.63 1.73 -10.10
C VAL A 85 -2.12 1.92 -10.00
N ARG A 86 -1.51 1.32 -8.99
CA ARG A 86 -0.07 1.21 -8.82
C ARG A 86 0.27 -0.23 -8.53
N TYR A 87 1.29 -0.75 -9.18
CA TYR A 87 1.78 -2.09 -8.88
C TYR A 87 3.31 -2.18 -8.96
N ARG A 88 3.87 -3.07 -8.15
CA ARG A 88 5.26 -3.49 -8.19
C ARG A 88 5.28 -5.00 -8.01
N ASP A 89 5.76 -5.71 -9.02
CA ASP A 89 5.70 -7.17 -9.08
C ASP A 89 4.27 -7.64 -8.74
N ASN A 90 4.13 -8.37 -7.64
CA ASN A 90 2.87 -8.99 -7.22
C ASN A 90 2.06 -8.15 -6.22
N ILE A 91 2.51 -6.93 -5.88
CA ILE A 91 1.77 -6.00 -5.03
C ILE A 91 0.96 -5.08 -5.93
N VAL A 92 -0.36 -5.11 -5.78
CA VAL A 92 -1.28 -4.26 -6.56
C VAL A 92 -2.08 -3.40 -5.60
N CYS A 93 -2.04 -2.08 -5.78
CA CYS A 93 -2.84 -1.14 -5.02
C CYS A 93 -3.67 -0.24 -5.93
N GLN A 94 -4.89 0.04 -5.50
CA GLN A 94 -5.83 0.87 -6.21
C GLN A 94 -6.33 2.00 -5.31
N ARG A 95 -6.66 3.13 -5.94
CA ARG A 95 -7.35 4.24 -5.30
C ARG A 95 -8.51 4.71 -6.16
N ASN A 96 -9.73 4.55 -5.64
CA ASN A 96 -10.97 4.91 -6.36
C ASN A 96 -11.33 6.41 -6.26
N LYS A 97 -12.44 6.83 -6.90
CA LYS A 97 -12.98 8.22 -6.85
C LYS A 97 -13.14 8.76 -5.43
N SER A 98 -13.61 7.91 -4.51
CA SER A 98 -13.83 8.24 -3.10
C SER A 98 -12.53 8.27 -2.28
N LYS A 99 -11.36 8.23 -2.92
CA LYS A 99 -10.03 8.21 -2.29
C LYS A 99 -9.82 7.01 -1.34
N ARG A 100 -10.61 5.94 -1.47
CA ARG A 100 -10.40 4.70 -0.73
C ARG A 100 -9.25 3.94 -1.36
N HIS A 101 -8.32 3.50 -0.53
CA HIS A 101 -7.17 2.71 -0.94
C HIS A 101 -7.43 1.24 -0.61
N VAL A 102 -7.13 0.38 -1.56
CA VAL A 102 -7.16 -1.08 -1.41
C VAL A 102 -5.89 -1.63 -2.00
N CYS A 103 -5.25 -2.57 -1.30
CA CYS A 103 -4.08 -3.29 -1.81
C CYS A 103 -4.32 -4.79 -1.73
N HIS A 104 -3.95 -5.49 -2.79
CA HIS A 104 -4.01 -6.93 -2.90
C HIS A 104 -2.59 -7.49 -2.86
N ILE A 105 -2.40 -8.48 -1.99
CA ILE A 105 -1.21 -9.31 -1.95
C ILE A 105 -1.66 -10.77 -1.91
N GLY A 106 -1.03 -11.60 -2.73
CA GLY A 106 -1.34 -13.02 -2.75
C GLY A 106 -0.10 -13.88 -2.58
N PHE A 107 -0.31 -15.08 -2.04
CA PHE A 107 0.71 -16.12 -1.95
C PHE A 107 0.13 -17.49 -2.31
N ASP A 108 0.90 -18.25 -3.07
CA ASP A 108 0.70 -19.69 -3.20
C ASP A 108 1.17 -20.36 -1.90
N LEU A 109 0.26 -21.03 -1.19
CA LEU A 109 0.54 -21.64 0.12
C LEU A 109 1.30 -22.97 0.01
N LYS A 110 1.50 -23.51 -1.20
CA LYS A 110 2.25 -24.76 -1.44
C LYS A 110 3.72 -24.47 -1.73
N THR A 111 3.99 -23.34 -2.36
CA THR A 111 5.34 -22.94 -2.76
C THR A 111 5.88 -21.74 -1.96
N GLY A 112 5.02 -21.00 -1.27
CA GLY A 112 5.36 -19.76 -0.58
C GLY A 112 5.62 -18.58 -1.53
N LYS A 113 5.47 -18.77 -2.85
CA LYS A 113 5.73 -17.71 -3.84
C LYS A 113 4.60 -16.69 -3.79
N SER A 114 4.97 -15.42 -3.87
CA SER A 114 3.98 -14.36 -4.08
C SER A 114 3.33 -14.54 -5.45
N ILE A 115 2.02 -14.30 -5.51
CA ILE A 115 1.21 -14.32 -6.71
C ILE A 115 0.62 -12.92 -6.90
N GLY A 116 0.82 -12.38 -8.10
CA GLY A 116 0.29 -11.10 -8.51
C GLY A 116 -0.99 -11.29 -9.29
N GLY A 117 -1.84 -10.29 -9.21
CA GLY A 117 -2.99 -10.20 -10.09
C GLY A 117 -3.84 -9.00 -9.72
N ILE A 118 -4.47 -8.44 -10.74
CA ILE A 118 -5.42 -7.37 -10.61
C ILE A 118 -6.74 -7.86 -11.18
N ILE A 119 -7.80 -7.74 -10.40
CA ILE A 119 -9.17 -7.89 -10.92
C ILE A 119 -9.69 -6.48 -11.10
N CYS A 120 -10.03 -6.18 -12.35
CA CYS A 120 -10.91 -5.12 -12.76
C CYS A 120 -12.21 -5.85 -13.19
#